data_AF-A0A7H4LZ53-F1
#
_entry.id   AF-A0A7H4LZ53-F1
#
_cell.length_a   1.000
_cell.length_b   1.000
_cell.length_c   1.000
_cell.angle_alpha   90.00
_cell.angle_beta   90.00
_cell.angle_gamma   90.00
#
_symmetry.space_group_name_H-M   'P 1'
#
loop_
_entity.id
_entity.type
_entity.pdbx_description
1 polymer ?
#
loop_
_entity_poly.entity_id
_entity_poly.type
_entity_poly.pdbx_seq_one_letter_code
_entity_poly.pdbx_strand_id
1 'polypeptide(L)'
;MFTPLPQNSHLAALCGDFQRQPSIRSTPQLWAQKLSKSVRTFNRLFRRETGMAFCDWRQQACLMYAMTALREGRSVTEVALSLGYEYPAAFTAMFRKAMGYSPLAFIRQINGGPAHASPP
;
A
#
# COMPACT_ATOMS: atom_id res chain seq x y z
N MET A 1 -4.88 -2.76 -11.52
CA MET A 1 -4.41 -1.51 -10.88
C MET A 1 -2.98 -1.26 -11.33
N PHE A 2 -2.70 -0.18 -12.06
CA PHE A 2 -1.36 0.22 -12.49
C PHE A 2 -0.82 1.28 -11.52
N THR A 3 0.43 1.17 -11.07
CA THR A 3 1.11 2.24 -10.33
C THR A 3 2.09 2.92 -11.29
N PRO A 4 1.78 4.11 -11.82
CA PRO A 4 2.69 4.81 -12.72
C PRO A 4 3.97 5.19 -11.96
N LEU A 5 5.12 4.78 -12.50
CA LEU A 5 6.43 5.15 -11.97
C LEU A 5 6.77 6.58 -12.42
N PRO A 6 7.22 7.45 -11.51
CA PRO A 6 7.59 8.82 -11.82
C PRO A 6 8.87 8.87 -12.68
N GLN A 7 9.02 9.86 -13.56
CA GLN A 7 10.22 10.02 -14.41
C GLN A 7 11.45 10.46 -13.61
N ASN A 8 11.24 11.04 -12.42
CA ASN A 8 12.33 11.40 -11.52
C ASN A 8 12.91 10.16 -10.82
N SER A 9 14.18 9.83 -11.12
CA SER A 9 14.87 8.64 -10.60
C SER A 9 14.89 8.55 -9.07
N HIS A 10 14.99 9.68 -8.34
CA HIS A 10 14.97 9.66 -6.87
C HIS A 10 13.57 9.39 -6.32
N LEU A 11 12.53 9.91 -6.96
CA LEU A 11 11.15 9.62 -6.56
C LEU A 11 10.77 8.17 -6.91
N ALA A 12 11.24 7.66 -8.05
CA ALA A 12 11.02 6.28 -8.45
C ALA A 12 11.70 5.30 -7.48
N ALA A 13 12.94 5.60 -7.06
CA ALA A 13 13.64 4.82 -6.03
C ALA A 13 12.87 4.81 -4.71
N LEU A 14 12.41 5.97 -4.22
CA LEU A 14 11.58 6.03 -3.00
C LEU A 14 10.28 5.26 -3.13
N CYS A 15 9.62 5.32 -4.29
CA CYS A 15 8.42 4.54 -4.57
C CYS A 15 8.70 3.03 -4.56
N GLY A 16 9.81 2.59 -5.18
CA GLY A 16 10.23 1.19 -5.20
C GLY A 16 10.59 0.68 -3.80
N ASP A 17 11.33 1.46 -3.02
CA ASP A 17 11.65 1.15 -1.62
C ASP A 17 10.38 1.00 -0.79
N PHE A 18 9.43 1.92 -0.96
CA PHE A 18 8.16 1.88 -0.26
C PHE A 18 7.32 0.67 -0.66
N GLN A 19 7.33 0.26 -1.92
CA GLN A 19 6.59 -0.94 -2.37
C GLN A 19 7.15 -2.23 -1.75
N ARG A 20 8.46 -2.28 -1.47
CA ARG A 20 9.08 -3.42 -0.77
C ARG A 20 8.67 -3.50 0.69
N GLN A 21 8.57 -2.37 1.36
CA GLN A 21 8.18 -2.30 2.77
C GLN A 21 7.24 -1.12 3.03
N PRO A 22 5.94 -1.27 2.67
CA PRO A 22 4.99 -0.19 2.78
C PRO A 22 4.64 0.09 4.23
N SER A 23 4.50 1.37 4.56
CA SER A 23 4.15 1.80 5.90
C SER A 23 3.18 2.97 5.90
N ILE A 24 2.13 2.88 6.71
CA ILE A 24 1.18 3.96 6.94
C ILE A 24 1.79 5.15 7.67
N ARG A 25 2.97 4.97 8.28
CA ARG A 25 3.72 6.03 8.96
C ARG A 25 4.53 6.91 8.00
N SER A 26 4.63 6.54 6.73
CA SER A 26 5.25 7.41 5.73
C SER A 26 4.40 8.65 5.48
N THR A 27 4.94 9.82 5.74
CA THR A 27 4.25 11.12 5.55
C THR A 27 4.89 11.93 4.42
N PRO A 28 4.15 12.87 3.82
CA PRO A 28 4.72 13.81 2.85
C PRO A 28 5.94 14.56 3.40
N GLN A 29 5.95 14.88 4.71
CA GLN A 29 7.04 15.55 5.40
C GLN A 29 8.32 14.72 5.36
N LEU A 30 8.23 13.43 5.72
CA LEU A 30 9.38 12.53 5.72
C LEU A 30 9.98 12.36 4.32
N TRP A 31 9.13 12.22 3.30
CA TRP A 31 9.58 12.06 1.91
C TRP A 31 10.14 13.36 1.34
N ALA A 32 9.53 14.50 1.68
CA ALA A 32 10.04 15.80 1.28
C ALA A 32 11.45 16.05 1.85
N GLN A 33 11.70 15.68 3.11
CA GLN A 33 13.02 15.73 3.73
C GLN A 33 14.03 14.83 3.00
N LYS A 34 13.68 13.58 2.71
CA LYS A 34 14.54 12.65 1.94
C LYS A 34 14.94 13.20 0.56
N LEU A 35 14.09 14.02 -0.04
CA LEU A 35 14.33 14.66 -1.34
C LEU A 35 14.91 16.07 -1.24
N SER A 36 15.21 16.57 -0.04
CA SER A 36 15.62 17.96 0.21
C SER A 36 14.66 18.99 -0.41
N LYS A 37 13.35 18.74 -0.28
CA LYS A 37 12.27 19.59 -0.80
C LYS A 37 11.35 20.03 0.32
N SER A 38 10.69 21.17 0.14
CA SER A 38 9.55 21.53 0.98
C SER A 38 8.36 20.59 0.70
N VAL A 39 7.47 20.42 1.67
CA VAL A 39 6.26 19.59 1.54
C VAL A 39 5.38 20.05 0.37
N ARG A 40 5.28 21.37 0.15
CA ARG A 40 4.53 21.94 -0.97
C ARG A 40 5.14 21.54 -2.32
N THR A 41 6.46 21.64 -2.46
CA THR A 41 7.16 21.25 -3.69
C THR A 41 7.08 19.75 -3.91
N PHE A 42 7.21 18.95 -2.85
CA PHE A 42 7.03 17.51 -2.88
C PHE A 42 5.64 17.12 -3.37
N ASN A 43 4.57 17.60 -2.74
CA ASN A 43 3.19 17.25 -3.14
C ASN A 43 2.88 17.63 -4.59
N ARG A 44 3.36 18.79 -5.04
CA ARG A 44 3.20 19.22 -6.44
C ARG A 44 3.97 18.30 -7.40
N LEU A 45 5.22 17.97 -7.08
CA LEU A 45 6.03 17.04 -7.86
C LEU A 45 5.37 15.66 -7.90
N PHE A 46 5.00 15.12 -6.74
CA PHE A 46 4.40 13.81 -6.61
C PHE A 46 3.13 13.68 -7.45
N ARG A 47 2.22 14.65 -7.34
CA ARG A 47 0.98 14.67 -8.13
C ARG A 47 1.24 14.84 -9.62
N ARG A 48 2.22 15.66 -10.02
CA ARG A 48 2.60 15.82 -11.42
C ARG A 48 3.10 14.51 -12.03
N GLU A 49 3.87 13.74 -11.27
CA GLU A 49 4.51 12.52 -11.77
C GLU A 49 3.61 11.27 -11.65
N THR A 50 2.78 11.17 -10.62
CA THR A 50 1.95 9.98 -10.35
C THR A 50 0.47 10.17 -10.70
N GLY A 51 0.05 11.41 -10.96
CA GLY A 51 -1.34 11.78 -11.20
C GLY A 51 -2.22 11.90 -9.95
N MET A 52 -1.71 11.57 -8.76
CA MET A 52 -2.51 11.50 -7.52
C MET A 52 -1.80 12.11 -6.30
N ALA A 53 -2.55 12.36 -5.22
CA ALA A 53 -1.96 12.82 -3.97
C ALA A 53 -1.20 11.68 -3.29
N PHE A 54 -0.13 12.03 -2.56
CA PHE A 54 0.71 11.06 -1.87
C PHE A 54 -0.05 10.16 -0.91
N CYS A 55 -1.03 10.71 -0.18
CA CYS A 55 -1.83 9.93 0.77
C CYS A 55 -2.63 8.82 0.08
N ASP A 56 -3.23 9.13 -1.07
CA ASP A 56 -4.01 8.17 -1.87
C ASP A 56 -3.09 7.10 -2.46
N TRP A 57 -1.96 7.53 -3.04
CA TRP A 57 -0.96 6.62 -3.57
C TRP A 57 -0.42 5.66 -2.51
N ARG A 58 -0.09 6.19 -1.32
CA ARG A 58 0.38 5.40 -0.18
C ARG A 58 -0.67 4.39 0.25
N GLN A 59 -1.93 4.81 0.33
CA GLN A 59 -3.03 3.90 0.69
C GLN A 59 -3.19 2.78 -0.34
N GLN A 60 -3.11 3.09 -1.63
CA GLN A 60 -3.17 2.11 -2.71
C GLN A 60 -1.98 1.13 -2.65
N ALA A 61 -0.77 1.62 -2.41
CA ALA A 61 0.42 0.79 -2.26
C ALA A 61 0.33 -0.14 -1.03
N CYS A 62 -0.10 0.36 0.12
CA CYS A 62 -0.37 -0.46 1.31
C CYS A 62 -1.44 -1.53 1.04
N LEU A 63 -2.48 -1.20 0.28
CA LEU A 63 -3.55 -2.13 -0.05
C LEU A 63 -3.09 -3.23 -1.00
N MET A 64 -2.29 -2.90 -2.01
CA MET A 64 -1.69 -3.91 -2.91
C MET A 64 -0.82 -4.89 -2.13
N TYR A 65 0.05 -4.39 -1.25
CA TYR A 65 0.85 -5.25 -0.38
C TYR A 65 -0.02 -6.13 0.52
N ALA A 66 -1.05 -5.55 1.14
CA ALA A 66 -1.95 -6.31 1.99
C ALA A 66 -2.66 -7.44 1.23
N MET A 67 -3.19 -7.16 0.04
CA MET A 67 -3.85 -8.18 -0.78
C MET A 67 -2.89 -9.32 -1.16
N THR A 68 -1.66 -9.00 -1.56
CA THR A 68 -0.63 -10.00 -1.88
C THR A 68 -0.28 -10.84 -0.66
N ALA A 69 0.02 -10.20 0.48
CA ALA A 69 0.38 -10.89 1.71
C ALA A 69 -0.74 -11.80 2.23
N LEU A 70 -2.00 -11.36 2.15
CA LEU A 70 -3.16 -12.17 2.54
C LEU A 70 -3.35 -13.37 1.59
N ARG A 71 -3.07 -13.22 0.29
CA ARG A 71 -3.09 -14.33 -0.68
C ARG A 71 -1.98 -15.34 -0.46
N GLU A 72 -0.83 -14.88 0.04
CA GLU A 72 0.28 -15.75 0.48
C GLU A 72 -0.01 -16.47 1.81
N GLY A 73 -1.18 -16.27 2.41
CA GLY A 73 -1.59 -16.93 3.63
C GLY A 73 -1.15 -16.23 4.93
N ARG A 74 -0.57 -15.02 4.84
CA ARG A 74 -0.24 -14.24 6.05
C ARG A 74 -1.52 -13.82 6.78
N SER A 75 -1.46 -13.77 8.11
CA SER A 75 -2.61 -13.38 8.92
C SER A 75 -2.89 -11.88 8.85
N VAL A 76 -4.15 -11.50 9.10
CA VAL A 76 -4.56 -10.09 9.18
C VAL A 76 -3.71 -9.30 10.17
N THR A 77 -3.35 -9.92 11.29
CA THR A 77 -2.51 -9.32 12.32
C THR A 77 -1.09 -9.06 11.82
N GLU A 78 -0.44 -10.04 11.19
CA GLU A 78 0.91 -9.88 10.62
C GLU A 78 0.97 -8.79 9.56
N VAL A 79 -0.04 -8.73 8.68
CA VAL A 79 -0.15 -7.70 7.65
C VAL A 79 -0.33 -6.32 8.26
N ALA A 80 -1.20 -6.19 9.27
CA ALA A 80 -1.42 -4.91 9.96
C ALA A 80 -0.13 -4.39 10.61
N LEU A 81 0.60 -5.27 11.33
CA LEU A 81 1.85 -4.93 11.98
C LEU A 81 2.94 -4.57 10.96
N SER A 82 3.04 -5.32 9.85
CA SER A 82 3.99 -5.05 8.76
C SER A 82 3.77 -3.66 8.14
N LEU A 83 2.51 -3.24 8.00
CA LEU A 83 2.13 -1.93 7.49
C LEU A 83 2.33 -0.80 8.52
N GLY A 84 2.70 -1.11 9.75
CA GLY A 84 2.97 -0.15 10.82
C GLY A 84 1.72 0.31 11.59
N TYR A 85 0.62 -0.43 11.50
CA TYR A 85 -0.53 -0.24 12.40
C TYR A 85 -0.20 -0.77 13.78
N GLU A 86 -0.63 -0.03 14.80
CA GLU A 86 -0.49 -0.46 16.20
C GLU A 86 -1.51 -1.55 16.57
N TYR A 87 -2.71 -1.48 15.96
CA TYR A 87 -3.80 -2.43 16.21
C TYR A 87 -4.42 -2.96 14.90
N PRO A 88 -4.72 -4.26 14.78
CA PRO A 88 -5.34 -4.85 13.59
C PRO A 88 -6.71 -4.26 13.21
N ALA A 89 -7.44 -3.71 14.20
CA ALA A 89 -8.72 -3.05 13.96
C ALA A 89 -8.59 -1.80 13.07
N ALA A 90 -7.51 -1.02 13.23
CA ALA A 90 -7.26 0.16 12.42
C ALA A 90 -6.95 -0.20 10.96
N PHE A 91 -6.19 -1.29 10.74
CA PHE A 91 -5.99 -1.87 9.41
C PHE A 91 -7.32 -2.33 8.80
N THR A 92 -8.14 -3.05 9.57
CA THR A 92 -9.44 -3.55 9.12
C THR A 92 -10.37 -2.41 8.68
N ALA A 93 -10.41 -1.31 9.43
CA ALA A 93 -11.18 -0.12 9.07
C ALA A 93 -10.69 0.51 7.75
N MET A 94 -9.37 0.67 7.60
CA MET A 94 -8.77 1.19 6.35
C MET A 94 -9.06 0.28 5.16
N PHE A 95 -8.86 -1.03 5.31
CA PHE A 95 -9.09 -2.01 4.26
C PHE A 95 -10.55 -2.02 3.83
N ARG A 96 -11.49 -2.01 4.78
CA ARG A 96 -12.93 -1.95 4.49
C ARG A 96 -13.32 -0.66 3.79
N LYS A 97 -12.76 0.48 4.20
CA LYS A 97 -12.99 1.76 3.53
C LYS A 97 -12.53 1.74 2.07
N ALA A 98 -11.44 1.02 1.77
CA ALA A 98 -10.90 0.95 0.42
C ALA A 98 -11.58 -0.12 -0.47
N MET A 99 -11.89 -1.30 0.08
CA MET A 99 -12.38 -2.45 -0.67
C MET A 99 -13.90 -2.65 -0.58
N GLY A 100 -14.58 -2.00 0.37
CA GLY A 100 -16.00 -2.20 0.67
C GLY A 100 -16.29 -3.39 1.60
N TYR A 101 -15.33 -4.28 1.85
CA TYR A 101 -15.45 -5.45 2.72
C TYR A 101 -14.20 -5.67 3.59
N SER A 102 -14.29 -6.52 4.61
CA SER A 102 -13.21 -6.74 5.56
C SER A 102 -12.09 -7.65 5.00
N PRO A 103 -10.85 -7.55 5.52
CA PRO A 103 -9.76 -8.48 5.17
C PRO A 103 -10.15 -9.95 5.39
N LEU A 104 -10.93 -10.25 6.44
CA LEU A 104 -11.37 -11.62 6.71
C LEU A 104 -12.35 -12.13 5.64
N ALA A 105 -13.26 -11.28 5.16
CA ALA A 105 -14.14 -11.62 4.05
C ALA A 105 -13.34 -11.88 2.77
N PHE A 106 -12.29 -11.08 2.52
CA PHE A 106 -11.34 -11.33 1.43
C PHE A 106 -10.67 -12.70 1.55
N ILE A 107 -10.14 -13.04 2.75
CA ILE A 107 -9.51 -14.34 3.01
C ILE A 107 -10.49 -15.50 2.77
N ARG A 108 -11.74 -15.36 3.24
CA ARG A 108 -12.77 -16.38 3.00
C ARG A 108 -13.08 -16.55 1.51
N GLN A 109 -13.08 -15.45 0.74
CA GLN A 109 -13.32 -15.50 -0.70
C GLN A 109 -12.17 -16.19 -1.45
N ILE A 110 -10.91 -15.91 -1.09
CA ILE A 110 -9.76 -16.59 -1.70
C ILE A 110 -9.68 -18.07 -1.30
N ASN A 111 -10.11 -18.42 -0.09
CA ASN A 111 -10.12 -19.80 0.41
C ASN A 111 -11.36 -20.60 -0.03
N GLY A 112 -12.45 -19.93 -0.44
CA GLY A 112 -13.73 -20.51 -0.83
C GLY A 112 -13.97 -20.59 -2.34
N GLY A 113 -13.04 -20.10 -3.18
CA GLY A 113 -12.99 -20.44 -4.62
C GLY A 113 -12.51 -21.89 -4.81
N PRO A 114 -12.80 -22.56 -5.95
CA PRO A 114 -12.56 -24.00 -6.09
C PRO A 114 -11.11 -24.34 -5.73
N ALA A 115 -10.97 -25.10 -4.64
CA ALA A 115 -9.74 -25.80 -4.31
C ALA A 115 -9.33 -26.63 -5.54
N HIS A 116 -8.05 -26.56 -5.91
CA HIS A 116 -7.45 -27.12 -7.13
C HIS A 116 -7.78 -26.42 -8.46
N ALA A 117 -6.90 -25.51 -8.85
CA ALA A 117 -6.30 -25.61 -10.18
C ALA A 117 -4.78 -25.81 -9.98
N SER A 118 -4.37 -27.07 -9.76
CA SER A 118 -3.00 -27.47 -10.02
C SER A 118 -2.79 -27.53 -11.54
N PRO A 119 -1.64 -27.09 -12.07
CA PRO A 119 -1.32 -27.29 -13.48
C PRO A 119 -0.99 -28.76 -13.72
N PRO A 120 -1.56 -29.35 -14.77
CA PRO A 120 -0.72 -29.90 -15.85
C PRO A 120 -0.95 -29.19 -17.18
#